data_AF-Q4MYB3-F1
#
_entry.id   AF-Q4MYB3-F1
#
_cell.length_a   1.000
_cell.length_b   1.000
_cell.length_c   1.000
_cell.angle_alpha   90.00
_cell.angle_beta   90.00
_cell.angle_gamma   90.00
#
_symmetry.space_group_name_H-M   'P 1'
#
loop_
_entity.id
_entity.type
_entity.pdbx_description
1 polymer ?
#
loop_
_entity_poly.entity_id
_entity_poly.type
_entity_poly.pdbx_seq_one_letter_code
_entity_poly.pdbx_strand_id
1 'polypeptide(L)'
;MNNRKLITKIILYSYIYDNKNCTDINFIKNLMLFYKTVSRQSPEIILNKKNEIVGFKSTLLNKNLDLFLYKLINFTIPKIKKDLIFDSKNFIFDNNYNAYLLLHNKKYFFEYRTIASLDFNCTFNIQLIFNKYADNLEKLNYIKNILNIKFNKK
;
A
#
# COMPACT_ATOMS: atom_id res chain seq x y z
N MET A 1 15.71 -24.38 5.74
CA MET A 1 16.06 -23.02 6.19
C MET A 1 14.79 -22.27 6.53
N ASN A 2 14.68 -21.79 7.78
CA ASN A 2 13.57 -20.98 8.25
C ASN A 2 13.43 -19.72 7.40
N ASN A 3 12.44 -19.69 6.50
CA ASN A 3 11.97 -18.46 5.88
C ASN A 3 11.37 -17.58 7.01
N ARG A 4 12.24 -16.89 7.77
CA ARG A 4 11.82 -15.70 8.50
C ARG A 4 11.17 -14.81 7.45
N LYS A 5 9.90 -14.44 7.67
CA LYS A 5 9.19 -13.56 6.72
C LYS A 5 10.03 -12.31 6.52
N LEU A 6 10.50 -12.12 5.29
CA LEU A 6 11.42 -11.04 4.94
C LEU A 6 10.75 -9.68 5.14
N ILE A 7 9.45 -9.59 4.85
CA ILE A 7 8.59 -8.47 5.22
C ILE A 7 8.01 -8.75 6.60
N THR A 8 8.22 -7.83 7.54
CA THR A 8 7.75 -7.95 8.93
C THR A 8 6.52 -7.11 9.21
N LYS A 9 6.29 -6.08 8.40
CA LYS A 9 5.21 -5.11 8.56
C LYS A 9 4.89 -4.46 7.23
N ILE A 10 3.61 -4.14 7.01
CA ILE A 10 3.20 -3.26 5.91
C ILE A 10 2.50 -2.05 6.51
N ILE A 11 2.80 -0.86 6.02
CA ILE A 11 2.05 0.36 6.34
C ILE A 11 1.34 0.79 5.06
N LEU A 12 0.01 0.75 5.09
CA LEU A 12 -0.84 1.34 4.05
C LEU A 12 -1.23 2.74 4.52
N TYR A 13 -1.00 3.76 3.72
CA TYR A 13 -1.35 5.13 4.07
C TYR A 13 -1.84 5.95 2.88
N SER A 14 -2.68 6.94 3.17
CA SER A 14 -3.25 7.87 2.19
C SER A 14 -3.25 9.26 2.79
N TYR A 15 -2.57 10.19 2.13
CA TYR A 15 -2.70 11.61 2.43
C TYR A 15 -3.87 12.17 1.62
N ILE A 16 -4.82 12.81 2.30
CA ILE A 16 -6.04 13.32 1.68
C ILE A 16 -6.20 14.83 1.82
N TYR A 17 -5.33 15.52 2.57
CA TYR A 17 -5.50 16.95 2.85
C TYR A 17 -5.61 17.80 1.56
N ASP A 18 -4.84 17.48 0.52
CA ASP A 18 -4.87 18.19 -0.76
C ASP A 18 -6.01 17.71 -1.69
N ASN A 19 -6.82 16.75 -1.25
CA ASN A 19 -7.99 16.31 -1.99
C ASN A 19 -9.13 17.31 -1.79
N LYS A 20 -9.77 17.74 -2.88
CA LYS A 20 -10.92 18.68 -2.83
C LYS A 20 -12.06 18.19 -1.93
N ASN A 21 -12.16 16.88 -1.70
CA ASN A 21 -13.22 16.24 -0.92
C ASN A 21 -12.75 15.88 0.51
N CYS A 22 -11.61 16.39 1.00
CA CYS A 22 -11.02 15.98 2.27
C CYS A 22 -11.91 16.28 3.50
N THR A 23 -12.85 17.21 3.38
CA THR A 23 -13.84 17.55 4.40
C THR A 23 -15.20 16.89 4.16
N ASP A 24 -15.41 16.19 3.04
CA ASP A 24 -16.67 15.50 2.75
C ASP A 24 -16.78 14.22 3.60
N ILE A 25 -17.81 14.18 4.44
CA ILE A 25 -18.10 13.07 5.35
C ILE A 25 -18.31 11.76 4.58
N ASN A 26 -18.93 11.79 3.39
CA ASN A 26 -19.15 10.59 2.58
C ASN A 26 -17.83 10.07 2.02
N PHE A 27 -16.96 10.95 1.54
CA PHE A 27 -15.61 10.58 1.11
C PHE A 27 -14.81 9.94 2.26
N ILE A 28 -14.81 10.55 3.44
CA ILE A 28 -14.15 10.04 4.65
C ILE A 28 -14.69 8.65 5.02
N LYS A 29 -16.02 8.48 5.09
CA LYS A 29 -16.66 7.19 5.40
C LYS A 29 -16.30 6.11 4.38
N ASN A 30 -16.33 6.44 3.09
CA ASN A 30 -15.98 5.53 2.01
C ASN A 30 -14.51 5.11 2.10
N LEU A 31 -13.61 6.04 2.42
CA LEU A 31 -12.20 5.75 2.60
C LEU A 31 -11.95 4.87 3.84
N MET A 32 -12.61 5.15 4.96
CA MET A 32 -12.57 4.28 6.14
C MET A 32 -13.03 2.85 5.84
N LEU A 33 -14.15 2.71 5.14
CA LEU A 33 -14.68 1.41 4.73
C LEU A 33 -13.71 0.69 3.78
N PHE A 34 -13.13 1.40 2.82
CA PHE A 34 -12.08 0.87 1.94
C PHE A 34 -10.92 0.30 2.75
N TYR A 35 -10.36 1.09 3.67
CA TYR A 35 -9.26 0.65 4.54
C TYR A 35 -9.64 -0.59 5.33
N LYS A 36 -10.82 -0.60 5.96
CA LYS A 36 -11.31 -1.77 6.70
C LYS A 36 -11.42 -3.02 5.84
N THR A 37 -11.85 -2.87 4.60
CA THR A 37 -12.04 -3.99 3.67
C THR A 37 -10.71 -4.57 3.20
N VAL A 38 -9.80 -3.69 2.78
CA VAL A 38 -8.49 -4.07 2.23
C VAL A 38 -7.54 -4.58 3.32
N SER A 39 -7.49 -3.90 4.46
CA SER A 39 -6.59 -4.21 5.57
C SER A 39 -7.16 -5.17 6.63
N ARG A 40 -8.48 -5.43 6.59
CA ARG A 40 -9.21 -6.22 7.60
C ARG A 40 -9.13 -5.65 9.02
N GLN A 41 -8.86 -4.36 9.14
CA GLN A 41 -8.82 -3.62 10.40
C GLN A 41 -9.22 -2.16 10.18
N SER A 42 -9.73 -1.51 11.21
CA SER A 42 -10.02 -0.07 11.13
C SER A 42 -8.71 0.72 10.99
N PRO A 43 -8.66 1.75 10.12
CA PRO A 43 -7.49 2.60 10.01
C PRO A 43 -7.39 3.56 11.20
N GLU A 44 -6.17 3.96 11.52
CA GLU A 44 -5.87 5.15 12.30
C GLU A 44 -6.17 6.39 11.44
N ILE A 45 -6.85 7.37 12.05
CA ILE A 45 -7.10 8.69 11.45
C ILE A 45 -5.90 9.57 11.79
N ILE A 46 -5.32 10.20 10.77
CA ILE A 46 -4.23 11.17 10.95
C ILE A 46 -4.85 12.56 10.99
N LEU A 47 -4.57 13.31 12.06
CA LEU A 47 -5.01 14.69 12.24
C LEU A 47 -3.81 15.64 12.11
N ASN A 48 -4.04 16.86 11.60
CA ASN A 48 -3.06 17.94 11.71
C ASN A 48 -3.16 18.66 13.07
N LYS A 49 -2.34 19.70 13.26
CA LYS A 49 -2.34 20.55 14.47
C LYS A 49 -3.67 21.29 14.73
N LYS A 50 -4.55 21.38 13.72
CA LYS A 50 -5.88 22.00 13.81
C LYS A 50 -6.99 20.96 14.04
N ASN A 51 -6.65 19.70 14.30
CA ASN A 51 -7.59 18.57 14.42
C ASN A 51 -8.38 18.26 13.14
N GLU A 52 -7.88 18.65 11.98
CA GLU A 52 -8.49 18.32 10.68
C GLU A 52 -7.95 16.97 10.20
N ILE A 53 -8.80 16.16 9.55
CA ILE A 53 -8.38 14.87 9.00
C ILE A 53 -7.50 15.11 7.77
N VAL A 54 -6.25 14.66 7.86
CA VAL A 54 -5.27 14.80 6.77
C VAL A 54 -4.92 13.48 6.10
N GLY A 55 -5.30 12.35 6.71
CA GLY A 55 -5.00 11.05 6.15
C GLY A 55 -5.52 9.87 6.95
N PHE A 56 -5.28 8.70 6.39
CA PHE A 56 -5.58 7.41 7.01
C PHE A 56 -4.35 6.52 6.94
N LYS A 57 -4.20 5.66 7.95
CA LYS A 57 -3.10 4.70 8.04
C LYS A 57 -3.56 3.37 8.62
N SER A 58 -3.12 2.27 8.02
CA SER A 58 -3.24 0.94 8.62
C SER A 58 -1.86 0.29 8.69
N THR A 59 -1.49 -0.17 9.88
CA THR A 59 -0.29 -0.96 10.11
C THR A 59 -0.65 -2.44 10.17
N LEU A 60 -0.17 -3.23 9.21
CA LEU A 60 -0.48 -4.64 9.06
C LEU A 60 0.63 -5.51 9.63
N LEU A 61 0.26 -6.44 10.50
CA LEU A 61 1.12 -7.43 11.13
C LEU A 61 0.46 -8.81 11.04
N ASN A 62 1.24 -9.86 11.28
CA ASN A 62 0.76 -11.24 11.43
C ASN A 62 -0.19 -11.68 10.28
N LYS A 63 -1.38 -12.19 10.62
CA LYS A 63 -2.37 -12.70 9.65
C LYS A 63 -2.83 -11.63 8.64
N ASN A 64 -3.01 -10.39 9.07
CA ASN A 64 -3.43 -9.31 8.17
C ASN A 64 -2.32 -8.93 7.19
N LEU A 65 -1.06 -8.94 7.66
CA LEU A 65 0.11 -8.80 6.80
C LEU A 65 0.15 -9.90 5.73
N ASP A 66 0.03 -11.16 6.13
CA ASP A 66 0.11 -12.30 5.20
C ASP A 66 -0.98 -12.25 4.13
N LEU A 67 -2.22 -11.98 4.53
CA LEU A 67 -3.36 -11.88 3.62
C LEU A 67 -3.20 -10.70 2.66
N PHE A 68 -2.75 -9.55 3.16
CA PHE A 68 -2.51 -8.39 2.32
C PHE A 68 -1.38 -8.66 1.32
N LEU A 69 -0.27 -9.23 1.77
CA LEU A 69 0.89 -9.53 0.93
C LEU A 69 0.56 -10.57 -0.15
N TYR A 70 -0.20 -11.61 0.20
CA TYR A 70 -0.73 -12.57 -0.77
C TYR A 70 -1.54 -11.88 -1.86
N LYS A 71 -2.47 -10.98 -1.48
CA LYS A 71 -3.29 -10.25 -2.46
C LYS A 71 -2.47 -9.27 -3.30
N LEU A 72 -1.51 -8.61 -2.68
CA LEU A 72 -0.59 -7.68 -3.35
C LEU A 72 0.17 -8.40 -4.47
N ILE A 73 0.78 -9.55 -4.15
CA ILE A 73 1.60 -10.35 -5.08
C ILE A 73 0.75 -10.94 -6.21
N ASN A 74 -0.39 -11.55 -5.87
CA ASN A 74 -1.14 -12.37 -6.83
C ASN A 74 -2.17 -11.59 -7.66
N PHE A 75 -2.63 -10.42 -7.21
CA PHE A 75 -3.69 -9.68 -7.90
C PHE A 75 -3.28 -8.24 -8.20
N THR A 76 -2.81 -7.50 -7.20
CA THR A 76 -2.54 -6.07 -7.37
C THR A 76 -1.35 -5.80 -8.26
N ILE A 77 -0.18 -6.41 -8.01
CA ILE A 77 1.02 -6.24 -8.84
C ILE A 77 0.79 -6.69 -10.30
N PRO A 78 0.17 -7.86 -10.58
CA PRO A 78 -0.15 -8.24 -11.95
C PRO A 78 -1.08 -7.25 -12.65
N LYS A 79 -2.09 -6.72 -11.95
CA LYS A 79 -3.02 -5.73 -12.49
C LYS A 79 -2.31 -4.42 -12.81
N ILE A 80 -1.42 -3.99 -11.93
CA ILE A 80 -0.59 -2.79 -12.10
C ILE A 80 0.28 -2.92 -13.35
N LYS A 81 0.98 -4.05 -13.54
CA LYS A 81 1.87 -4.27 -14.70
C LYS A 81 1.15 -4.29 -16.05
N LYS A 82 -0.13 -4.68 -16.07
CA LYS A 82 -0.95 -4.63 -17.28
C LYS A 82 -1.31 -3.19 -17.67
N ASP A 83 -1.33 -2.28 -16.70
CA ASP A 83 -1.49 -0.85 -16.97
C ASP A 83 -0.14 -0.30 -17.46
N LEU A 84 -0.07 0.11 -18.73
CA LEU A 84 1.14 0.62 -19.41
C LEU A 84 1.79 1.84 -18.72
N ILE A 85 1.12 2.40 -17.70
CA ILE A 85 1.53 3.58 -16.92
C ILE A 85 2.46 3.17 -15.76
N PHE A 86 2.68 1.88 -15.51
CA PHE A 86 3.54 1.45 -14.42
C PHE A 86 5.03 1.60 -14.73
N ASP A 87 5.55 2.80 -14.45
CA ASP A 87 6.98 3.08 -14.41
C ASP A 87 7.57 2.64 -13.06
N SER A 88 8.84 2.21 -13.09
CA SER A 88 9.72 2.00 -11.92
C SER A 88 9.66 3.12 -10.87
N LYS A 89 9.25 4.33 -11.26
CA LYS A 89 9.02 5.49 -10.38
C LYS A 89 7.96 5.29 -9.30
N ASN A 90 7.05 4.33 -9.48
CA ASN A 90 6.06 3.99 -8.45
C ASN A 90 6.65 3.15 -7.33
N PHE A 91 7.89 2.66 -7.48
CA PHE A 91 8.64 1.96 -6.45
C PHE A 91 9.87 2.75 -6.01
N ILE A 92 9.94 3.08 -4.72
CA ILE A 92 11.06 3.85 -4.14
C ILE A 92 11.59 3.07 -2.94
N PHE A 93 12.91 3.09 -2.72
CA PHE A 93 13.52 2.60 -1.48
C PHE A 93 13.91 3.75 -0.57
N ASP A 94 13.72 3.59 0.74
CA ASP A 94 14.36 4.48 1.73
C ASP A 94 15.78 4.03 2.07
N ASN A 95 16.46 4.80 2.92
CA ASN A 95 17.82 4.53 3.39
C ASN A 95 17.94 3.19 4.16
N ASN A 96 16.84 2.62 4.65
CA ASN A 96 16.80 1.33 5.32
C ASN A 96 16.43 0.18 4.38
N TYR A 97 16.33 0.47 3.06
CA TYR A 97 15.88 -0.44 2.02
C TYR A 97 14.45 -0.96 2.24
N ASN A 98 13.59 -0.19 2.91
CA ASN A 98 12.15 -0.44 2.84
C ASN A 98 11.61 0.04 1.50
N ALA A 99 10.67 -0.70 0.93
CA ALA A 99 10.10 -0.38 -0.38
C ALA A 99 8.78 0.36 -0.22
N TYR A 100 8.56 1.40 -1.00
CA TYR A 100 7.30 2.14 -1.11
C TYR A 100 6.70 1.89 -2.46
N LEU A 101 5.41 1.57 -2.50
CA LEU A 101 4.60 1.43 -3.70
C LEU A 101 3.50 2.48 -3.69
N LEU A 102 3.47 3.35 -4.70
CA LEU A 102 2.40 4.33 -4.89
C LEU A 102 1.34 3.80 -5.87
N LEU A 103 0.07 3.85 -5.46
CA LEU A 103 -1.10 3.49 -6.25
C LEU A 103 -2.09 4.66 -6.30
N HIS A 104 -2.29 5.25 -7.47
CA HIS A 104 -3.14 6.43 -7.64
C HIS A 104 -4.64 6.14 -7.72
N ASN A 105 -5.06 4.90 -7.48
CA ASN A 105 -6.47 4.54 -7.55
C ASN A 105 -6.80 3.24 -6.80
N LYS A 106 -8.00 3.16 -6.21
CA LYS A 106 -8.52 1.96 -5.55
C LYS A 106 -8.68 0.77 -6.50
N LYS A 107 -8.77 0.99 -7.82
CA LYS A 107 -8.95 -0.07 -8.83
C LYS A 107 -7.88 -1.16 -8.76
N TYR A 108 -6.68 -0.85 -8.27
CA TYR A 108 -5.57 -1.81 -8.20
C TYR A 108 -5.72 -2.85 -7.08
N PHE A 109 -6.59 -2.60 -6.10
CA PHE A 109 -6.82 -3.53 -5.01
C PHE A 109 -7.76 -4.67 -5.43
N PHE A 110 -7.49 -5.86 -4.92
CA PHE A 110 -8.31 -7.05 -5.20
C PHE A 110 -9.78 -6.82 -4.84
N GLU A 111 -10.02 -6.19 -3.69
CA GLU A 111 -11.35 -5.87 -3.17
C GLU A 111 -12.13 -4.88 -4.02
N TYR A 112 -11.51 -4.18 -4.99
CA TYR A 112 -12.18 -3.14 -5.77
C TYR A 112 -13.55 -3.60 -6.33
N ARG A 113 -13.66 -4.86 -6.78
CA ARG A 113 -14.92 -5.37 -7.35
C ARG A 113 -16.08 -5.39 -6.34
N THR A 114 -15.81 -5.63 -5.06
CA THR A 114 -16.85 -5.67 -4.02
C THR A 114 -17.22 -4.28 -3.49
N ILE A 115 -16.40 -3.27 -3.77
CA ILE A 115 -16.59 -1.88 -3.32
C ILE A 115 -16.56 -0.88 -4.48
N ALA A 116 -16.88 -1.34 -5.70
CA ALA A 116 -16.81 -0.52 -6.90
C ALA A 116 -17.78 0.68 -6.84
N SER A 117 -18.85 0.57 -6.05
CA SER A 117 -19.83 1.63 -5.78
C SER A 117 -19.28 2.79 -4.95
N LEU A 118 -18.13 2.65 -4.29
CA LEU A 118 -17.53 3.74 -3.53
C LEU A 118 -16.88 4.73 -4.50
N ASP A 119 -17.56 5.79 -4.91
CA ASP A 119 -16.99 6.73 -5.88
C ASP A 119 -16.01 7.72 -5.22
N PHE A 120 -14.71 7.46 -5.40
CA PHE A 120 -13.63 8.31 -4.90
C PHE A 120 -12.29 7.96 -5.56
N ASN A 121 -11.44 8.97 -5.72
CA ASN A 121 -10.05 8.82 -6.15
C ASN A 121 -9.11 9.24 -5.01
N CYS A 122 -8.13 8.39 -4.73
CA CYS A 122 -7.15 8.61 -3.67
C CYS A 122 -5.83 7.93 -4.07
N THR A 123 -4.72 8.55 -3.66
CA THR A 123 -3.41 7.91 -3.74
C THR A 123 -3.17 7.10 -2.47
N PHE A 124 -2.77 5.86 -2.65
CA PHE A 124 -2.40 4.94 -1.59
C PHE A 124 -0.91 4.69 -1.68
N ASN A 125 -0.21 4.83 -0.57
CA ASN A 125 1.17 4.43 -0.46
C ASN A 125 1.25 3.19 0.43
N ILE A 126 1.94 2.18 -0.08
CA ILE A 126 2.16 0.89 0.56
C ILE A 126 3.64 0.79 0.86
N GLN A 127 4.00 0.92 2.13
CA GLN A 127 5.36 0.73 2.61
C GLN A 127 5.56 -0.70 3.09
N LEU A 128 6.48 -1.42 2.45
CA LEU A 128 6.92 -2.76 2.81
C LEU A 128 8.14 -2.64 3.74
N ILE A 129 7.96 -2.99 5.00
CA ILE A 129 9.02 -2.93 6.01
C ILE A 129 9.69 -4.29 6.10
N PHE A 130 10.95 -4.33 5.72
CA PHE A 130 11.75 -5.55 5.75
C PHE A 130 12.29 -5.82 7.16
N ASN A 131 12.67 -7.07 7.39
CA ASN A 131 13.43 -7.47 8.57
C ASN A 131 14.75 -6.68 8.60
N LYS A 132 15.03 -5.99 9.70
CA LYS A 132 16.25 -5.19 9.87
C LYS A 132 17.54 -6.01 9.81
N TYR A 133 17.44 -7.31 10.08
CA TYR A 133 18.57 -8.24 10.03
C TYR A 133 18.78 -8.89 8.66
N ALA A 134 17.87 -8.69 7.72
CA ALA A 134 18.06 -9.14 6.34
C ALA A 134 19.01 -8.17 5.62
N ASP A 135 19.93 -8.71 4.83
CA ASP A 135 20.83 -7.89 4.04
C ASP A 135 20.08 -7.19 2.88
N ASN A 136 20.71 -6.17 2.30
CA ASN A 136 20.07 -5.36 1.26
C ASN A 136 19.90 -6.13 -0.06
N LEU A 137 20.74 -7.12 -0.35
CA LEU A 137 20.65 -7.92 -1.56
C LEU A 137 19.45 -8.87 -1.49
N GLU A 138 19.20 -9.49 -0.34
CA GLU A 138 18.00 -10.30 -0.07
C GLU A 138 16.72 -9.48 -0.27
N LYS A 139 16.66 -8.27 0.30
CA LYS A 139 15.51 -7.35 0.13
C LYS A 139 15.27 -7.01 -1.34
N LEU A 140 16.34 -6.70 -2.09
CA LEU A 140 16.25 -6.40 -3.52
C LEU A 140 15.80 -7.62 -4.34
N ASN A 141 16.33 -8.79 -4.04
CA ASN A 141 15.95 -10.04 -4.70
C ASN A 141 14.50 -10.39 -4.45
N TYR A 142 13.98 -10.13 -3.24
CA TYR A 142 12.57 -10.29 -2.95
C TYR A 142 11.69 -9.41 -3.86
N ILE A 143 12.02 -8.11 -3.99
CA ILE A 143 11.26 -7.22 -4.87
C ILE A 143 11.36 -7.67 -6.35
N LYS A 144 12.56 -8.03 -6.81
CA LYS A 144 12.79 -8.43 -8.21
C LYS A 144 12.15 -9.75 -8.58
N ASN A 145 12.20 -10.75 -7.69
CA ASN A 145 11.83 -12.12 -8.02
C ASN A 145 10.45 -12.49 -7.51
N ILE A 146 10.10 -12.07 -6.28
CA ILE A 146 8.81 -12.42 -5.65
C ILE A 146 7.72 -11.44 -6.06
N LEU A 147 8.00 -10.13 -5.97
CA LEU A 147 7.06 -9.14 -6.50
C LEU A 147 7.20 -8.99 -8.03
N ASN A 148 8.23 -9.58 -8.63
CA ASN A 148 8.50 -9.54 -10.07
C ASN A 148 8.59 -8.09 -10.60
N ILE A 149 9.11 -7.16 -9.81
CA ILE A 149 9.25 -5.76 -10.21
C ILE A 149 10.64 -5.54 -10.78
N LYS A 150 10.71 -5.11 -12.04
CA LYS A 150 11.97 -4.75 -12.68
C LYS A 150 12.25 -3.27 -12.46
N PHE A 151 13.47 -2.97 -12.04
CA PHE A 151 13.97 -1.60 -11.98
C PHE A 151 14.67 -1.30 -13.29
N ASN A 152 14.27 -0.22 -13.97
CA ASN A 152 15.00 0.25 -15.13
C ASN A 152 16.35 0.81 -14.65
N LYS A 153 17.44 0.32 -15.23
CA LYS A 153 18.75 0.97 -15.06
C LYS A 153 18.64 2.34 -15.75
N LYS A 154 18.88 3.41 -14.98
CA LYS A 154 19.23 4.71 -15.56
C LYS A 154 20.67 4.65 -16.07
#